data_AF-A0A8B0SSM0-F1
#
_entry.id   AF-A0A8B0SSM0-F1
#
_cell.length_a   1.000
_cell.length_b   1.000
_cell.length_c   1.000
_cell.angle_alpha   90.00
_cell.angle_beta   90.00
_cell.angle_gamma   90.00
#
_symmetry.space_group_name_H-M   'P 1'
#
loop_
_entity.id
_entity.type
_entity.pdbx_description
1 polymer ?
#
loop_
_entity_poly.entity_id
_entity_poly.type
_entity_poly.pdbx_seq_one_letter_code
_entity_poly.pdbx_strand_id
1 'polypeptide(L)'
;MKCRGKVTGEYSVRVVNAGIDVYIIIDNGYNEFMTVDKLSLYGNRCGYESQGELLIPPAAVSTYMVPNVALLGLCYTDDIKLIFINNTFNGLSKDKKDTTVPIEVMMQFKLTSAKEKEEFNDVIYSSWN
;
A
#
# COMPACT_ATOMS: atom_id res chain seq x y z
N MET A 1 13.77 -11.24 -6.35
CA MET A 1 13.84 -10.59 -5.02
C MET A 1 13.27 -11.56 -4.01
N LYS A 2 14.01 -12.00 -2.98
CA LYS A 2 13.48 -12.90 -1.94
C LYS A 2 12.88 -12.05 -0.83
N CYS A 3 11.56 -11.86 -0.84
CA CYS A 3 10.81 -11.24 0.26
C CYS A 3 10.70 -12.25 1.40
N ARG A 4 11.77 -12.39 2.19
CA ARG A 4 11.77 -13.20 3.42
C ARG A 4 11.63 -12.21 4.56
N GLY A 5 10.51 -12.26 5.28
CA GLY A 5 10.33 -11.39 6.44
C GLY A 5 11.42 -11.65 7.47
N LYS A 6 11.87 -10.57 8.11
CA LYS A 6 12.92 -10.59 9.14
C LYS A 6 12.36 -9.91 10.37
N VAL A 7 12.69 -10.43 11.55
CA VAL A 7 12.37 -9.74 12.80
C VAL A 7 13.25 -8.50 12.90
N THR A 8 12.65 -7.33 12.77
CA THR A 8 13.30 -6.01 12.89
C THR A 8 12.70 -5.18 14.04
N GLY A 9 11.49 -5.53 14.50
CA GLY A 9 10.73 -4.73 15.45
C GLY A 9 10.05 -3.50 14.81
N GLU A 10 9.98 -3.46 13.48
CA GLU A 10 9.37 -2.38 12.70
C GLU A 10 8.51 -2.98 11.59
N TYR A 11 7.51 -2.24 11.12
CA TYR A 11 6.78 -2.58 9.91
C TYR A 11 7.18 -1.69 8.74
N SER A 12 6.95 -2.17 7.52
CA SER A 12 7.01 -1.30 6.34
C SER A 12 5.84 -1.55 5.41
N VAL A 13 5.32 -0.46 4.84
CA VAL A 13 4.28 -0.49 3.82
C VAL A 13 4.89 0.05 2.53
N ARG A 14 4.71 -0.69 1.44
CA ARG A 14 5.14 -0.28 0.10
C ARG A 14 3.99 -0.44 -0.86
N VAL A 15 3.86 0.51 -1.77
CA VAL A 15 2.87 0.44 -2.84
C VAL A 15 3.57 0.33 -4.17
N VAL A 16 3.16 -0.66 -4.95
CA VAL A 16 3.71 -0.92 -6.27
C VAL A 16 2.56 -1.01 -7.26
N ASN A 17 2.73 -0.40 -8.42
CA ASN A 17 1.81 -0.56 -9.54
C ASN A 17 2.34 -1.64 -10.49
N ALA A 18 1.44 -2.37 -11.13
CA ALA A 18 1.73 -3.31 -12.22
C ALA A 18 0.80 -3.01 -13.40
N GLY A 19 1.05 -1.88 -14.06
CA GLY A 19 0.11 -1.33 -15.03
C GLY A 19 -0.99 -0.60 -14.28
N ILE A 20 -2.25 -0.92 -14.59
CA ILE A 20 -3.36 -0.36 -13.83
C ILE A 20 -3.39 -0.93 -12.41
N ASP A 21 -3.08 -2.20 -12.19
CA ASP A 21 -3.19 -2.86 -10.87
C ASP A 21 -2.25 -2.26 -9.82
N VAL A 22 -2.74 -2.11 -8.59
CA VAL A 22 -1.97 -1.59 -7.45
C VAL A 22 -1.92 -2.66 -6.37
N TYR A 23 -0.71 -2.91 -5.88
CA TYR A 23 -0.43 -3.85 -4.80
C TYR A 23 0.12 -3.10 -3.60
N ILE A 24 -0.39 -3.45 -2.42
CA ILE A 24 0.18 -3.04 -1.15
C ILE A 24 0.97 -4.21 -0.59
N ILE A 25 2.25 -3.98 -0.34
CA ILE A 25 3.16 -4.92 0.29
C ILE A 25 3.37 -4.45 1.72
N ILE A 26 2.96 -5.27 2.67
CA ILE A 26 3.13 -5.02 4.10
C ILE A 26 4.14 -6.03 4.63
N ASP A 27 5.26 -5.52 5.14
CA ASP A 27 6.28 -6.30 5.84
C ASP A 27 6.04 -6.17 7.34
N ASN A 28 5.62 -7.27 7.97
CA ASN A 28 5.52 -7.35 9.42
C ASN A 28 6.86 -7.82 9.98
N GLY A 29 7.70 -6.89 10.41
CA GLY A 29 8.97 -7.18 11.08
C GLY A 29 8.83 -7.44 12.58
N TYR A 30 7.61 -7.46 13.13
CA TYR A 30 7.37 -7.86 14.52
C TYR A 30 7.34 -9.38 14.68
N ASN A 31 7.62 -9.83 15.89
CA ASN A 31 7.54 -11.26 16.26
C ASN A 31 6.13 -11.65 16.77
N GLU A 32 5.10 -10.97 16.31
CA GLU A 32 3.70 -11.23 16.67
C GLU A 32 2.77 -10.96 15.48
N PHE A 33 1.53 -11.42 15.57
CA PHE A 33 0.55 -11.19 14.52
C PHE A 33 0.13 -9.72 14.51
N MET A 34 0.03 -9.19 13.29
CA MET A 34 -0.51 -7.88 13.00
C MET A 34 -1.89 -8.06 12.35
N THR A 35 -2.92 -7.48 12.95
CA THR A 35 -4.26 -7.40 12.37
C THR A 35 -4.44 -6.02 11.77
N VAL A 36 -4.63 -5.95 10.45
CA VAL A 36 -4.98 -4.72 9.74
C VAL A 36 -6.49 -4.63 9.68
N ASP A 37 -7.06 -3.71 10.46
CA ASP A 37 -8.52 -3.54 10.57
C ASP A 37 -9.08 -2.76 9.39
N LYS A 38 -8.28 -1.83 8.86
CA LYS A 38 -8.67 -0.93 7.79
C LYS A 38 -7.48 -0.66 6.88
N LEU A 39 -7.67 -0.91 5.60
CA LEU A 39 -6.74 -0.54 4.54
C LEU A 39 -7.50 0.24 3.47
N SER A 40 -7.19 1.53 3.38
CA SER A 40 -7.81 2.44 2.43
C SER A 40 -6.76 3.05 1.50
N LEU A 41 -7.12 3.18 0.22
CA LEU A 41 -6.34 3.91 -0.78
C LEU A 41 -7.22 4.98 -1.38
N TYR A 42 -6.77 6.23 -1.38
CA TYR A 42 -7.49 7.33 -2.00
C TYR A 42 -6.70 7.89 -3.17
N GLY A 43 -7.36 7.97 -4.32
CA GLY A 43 -6.92 8.80 -5.44
C GLY A 43 -7.66 10.14 -5.44
N ASN A 44 -7.44 10.94 -6.48
CA ASN A 44 -7.99 12.30 -6.54
C ASN A 44 -9.54 12.36 -6.57
N ARG A 45 -10.22 11.29 -6.99
CA ARG A 45 -11.69 11.29 -7.20
C ARG A 45 -12.44 10.18 -6.46
N CYS A 46 -11.76 9.15 -5.99
CA CYS A 46 -12.38 8.08 -5.22
C CYS A 46 -11.38 7.44 -4.28
N GLY A 47 -11.89 6.57 -3.42
CA GLY A 47 -11.08 5.65 -2.65
C GLY A 47 -11.58 4.22 -2.68
N TYR A 48 -10.68 3.33 -2.33
CA TYR A 48 -10.94 1.96 -1.96
C TYR A 48 -10.79 1.83 -0.46
N GLU A 49 -11.61 0.97 0.15
CA GLU A 49 -11.48 0.54 1.54
C GLU A 49 -11.66 -0.97 1.60
N SER A 50 -10.78 -1.67 2.32
CA SER A 50 -10.85 -3.12 2.49
C SER A 50 -12.11 -3.54 3.23
N GLN A 51 -12.80 -4.57 2.74
CA GLN A 51 -14.04 -5.08 3.35
C GLN A 51 -13.82 -6.17 4.42
N GLY A 52 -12.60 -6.31 4.95
CA GLY A 52 -12.29 -7.29 5.97
C GLY A 52 -10.93 -7.07 6.62
N GLU A 53 -10.74 -7.69 7.77
CA GLU A 53 -9.48 -7.66 8.52
C GLU A 53 -8.43 -8.53 7.80
N LEU A 54 -7.19 -8.04 7.78
CA LEU A 54 -6.06 -8.76 7.21
C LEU A 54 -5.13 -9.21 8.33
N LEU A 55 -4.97 -10.53 8.50
CA LEU A 55 -4.06 -11.09 9.50
C LEU A 55 -2.70 -11.37 8.87
N ILE A 56 -1.67 -10.67 9.34
CA ILE A 56 -0.30 -10.79 8.85
C ILE A 56 0.54 -11.54 9.89
N PRO A 57 1.11 -12.71 9.54
CA PRO A 57 1.94 -13.48 10.47
C PRO A 57 3.21 -12.75 10.92
N PRO A 58 3.81 -13.16 12.03
CA PRO A 58 5.12 -12.66 12.47
C PRO A 58 6.21 -12.85 11.41
N ALA A 59 7.10 -11.87 11.27
CA ALA A 59 8.24 -11.93 10.34
C ALA A 59 7.85 -12.37 8.93
N ALA A 60 6.73 -11.84 8.41
CA ALA A 60 6.17 -12.22 7.13
C ALA A 60 5.86 -11.00 6.26
N VAL A 61 6.02 -11.18 4.95
CA VAL A 61 5.62 -10.20 3.94
C VAL A 61 4.29 -10.65 3.35
N SER A 62 3.27 -9.81 3.46
CA SER A 62 1.97 -10.02 2.81
C SER A 62 1.79 -9.06 1.65
N THR A 63 1.20 -9.54 0.56
CA THR A 63 0.93 -8.74 -0.64
C THR A 63 -0.56 -8.74 -0.89
N TYR A 64 -1.15 -7.56 -0.96
CA TYR A 64 -2.57 -7.34 -1.17
C TYR A 64 -2.77 -6.63 -2.50
N MET A 65 -3.41 -7.33 -3.43
CA MET A 65 -3.90 -6.71 -4.66
C MET A 65 -5.18 -5.95 -4.33
N VAL A 66 -5.25 -4.68 -4.69
CA VAL A 66 -6.45 -3.90 -4.48
C VAL A 66 -7.48 -4.34 -5.54
N PRO A 67 -8.61 -4.97 -5.17
CA PRO A 67 -9.50 -5.64 -6.14
C PRO A 67 -10.17 -4.67 -7.11
N ASN A 68 -10.32 -3.42 -6.70
CA ASN A 68 -11.09 -2.42 -7.43
C ASN A 68 -10.20 -1.40 -8.14
N VAL A 69 -8.99 -1.80 -8.51
CA VAL A 69 -8.05 -0.87 -9.14
C VAL A 69 -8.49 -0.44 -10.54
N ALA A 70 -9.32 -1.23 -11.22
CA ALA A 70 -10.04 -0.74 -12.40
C ALA A 70 -10.84 0.54 -12.09
N LEU A 71 -11.41 0.67 -10.87
CA LEU A 71 -12.02 1.91 -10.38
C LEU A 71 -10.99 2.96 -9.96
N LEU A 72 -9.87 2.61 -9.31
CA LEU A 72 -8.80 3.61 -9.07
C LEU A 72 -8.31 4.21 -10.39
N GLY A 73 -8.19 3.39 -11.44
CA GLY A 73 -8.01 3.82 -12.82
C GLY A 73 -9.08 4.84 -13.23
N LEU A 74 -10.37 4.63 -12.96
CA LEU A 74 -11.43 5.63 -13.19
C LEU A 74 -11.28 6.91 -12.33
N CYS A 75 -10.56 6.83 -11.21
CA CYS A 75 -10.34 7.96 -10.31
C CYS A 75 -9.20 8.86 -10.74
N TYR A 76 -8.54 8.45 -11.81
CA TYR A 76 -7.51 9.18 -12.50
C TYR A 76 -7.95 9.52 -13.93
N THR A 77 -7.42 10.62 -14.48
CA THR A 77 -7.62 10.98 -15.89
C THR A 77 -6.90 9.98 -16.80
N ASP A 78 -7.26 9.94 -18.09
CA ASP A 78 -6.63 9.02 -19.04
C ASP A 78 -5.11 9.25 -19.17
N ASP A 79 -4.65 10.50 -19.06
CA ASP A 79 -3.22 10.84 -19.03
C ASP A 79 -2.49 10.17 -17.85
N ILE A 80 -3.11 10.16 -16.66
CA ILE A 80 -2.55 9.52 -15.47
C ILE A 80 -2.59 7.99 -15.58
N LYS A 81 -3.65 7.43 -16.18
CA LYS A 81 -3.72 5.98 -16.42
C LYS A 81 -2.60 5.52 -17.35
N LEU A 82 -2.29 6.29 -18.40
CA LEU A 82 -1.18 5.99 -19.31
C LEU A 82 0.18 6.00 -18.60
N ILE A 83 0.37 6.88 -17.61
CA ILE A 83 1.59 6.90 -16.79
C ILE A 83 1.77 5.58 -16.03
N PHE A 84 0.71 5.07 -15.37
CA PHE A 84 0.74 3.80 -14.65
C PHE A 84 1.01 2.59 -15.57
N ILE A 85 0.40 2.59 -16.77
CA ILE A 85 0.58 1.54 -17.78
C ILE A 85 2.01 1.54 -18.32
N ASN A 86 2.55 2.71 -18.67
CA ASN A 86 3.85 2.83 -19.30
C ASN A 86 5.02 2.59 -18.33
N ASN A 87 4.77 2.65 -17.03
CA ASN A 87 5.81 2.58 -16.01
C ASN A 87 5.42 1.59 -14.89
N THR A 88 5.21 0.33 -15.29
CA THR A 88 4.92 -0.77 -14.38
C THR A 88 6.10 -1.07 -13.45
N PHE A 89 5.81 -1.45 -12.20
CA PHE A 89 6.77 -1.92 -11.20
C PHE A 89 7.80 -0.89 -10.72
N ASN A 90 7.64 0.38 -11.05
CA ASN A 90 8.40 1.44 -10.37
C ASN A 90 7.78 1.66 -8.99
N GLY A 91 8.60 1.57 -7.95
CA GLY A 91 8.14 1.80 -6.58
C GLY A 91 7.57 3.21 -6.46
N LEU A 92 6.34 3.33 -5.95
CA LEU A 92 5.82 4.61 -5.54
C LEU A 92 6.58 5.03 -4.25
N SER A 93 7.02 6.28 -4.17
CA SER A 93 7.77 6.83 -3.03
C SER A 93 7.13 8.12 -2.52
N LYS A 94 7.08 8.25 -1.19
CA LYS A 94 6.67 9.47 -0.49
C LYS A 94 7.61 10.68 -0.71
N ASP A 95 8.85 10.41 -1.11
CA ASP A 95 9.90 11.43 -1.22
C ASP A 95 9.88 12.18 -2.56
N LYS A 96 9.11 11.70 -3.55
CA LYS A 96 9.04 12.30 -4.89
C LYS A 96 7.76 13.10 -5.13
N LYS A 97 7.60 14.16 -4.34
CA LYS A 97 6.45 15.10 -4.40
C LYS A 97 6.29 15.81 -5.74
N ASP A 98 7.33 15.84 -6.56
CA ASP A 98 7.34 16.48 -7.89
C ASP A 98 6.62 15.65 -8.98
N THR A 99 6.00 14.53 -8.61
CA THR A 99 5.33 13.62 -9.55
C THR A 99 3.81 13.70 -9.46
N THR A 100 3.16 13.53 -10.60
CA THR A 100 1.81 14.03 -10.89
C THR A 100 0.68 13.21 -10.27
N VAL A 101 0.99 12.10 -9.59
CA VAL A 101 -0.03 11.12 -9.18
C VAL A 101 0.14 10.73 -7.71
N PRO A 102 -0.55 11.42 -6.80
CA PRO A 102 -0.62 11.00 -5.40
C PRO A 102 -1.60 9.84 -5.26
N ILE A 103 -1.18 8.82 -4.51
CA ILE A 103 -2.07 7.84 -3.88
C ILE A 103 -1.90 8.01 -2.37
N GLU A 104 -2.95 8.44 -1.68
CA GLU A 104 -2.96 8.39 -0.21
C GLU A 104 -3.26 6.97 0.23
N VAL A 105 -2.44 6.44 1.13
CA VAL A 105 -2.63 5.14 1.74
C VAL A 105 -2.80 5.31 3.23
N MET A 106 -3.94 4.86 3.72
CA MET A 106 -4.26 4.84 5.12
C MET A 106 -4.42 3.38 5.56
N MET A 107 -3.69 2.98 6.58
CA MET A 107 -3.75 1.65 7.17
C MET A 107 -3.86 1.79 8.69
N GLN A 108 -4.90 1.20 9.28
CA GLN A 108 -5.02 1.05 10.72
C GLN A 108 -4.75 -0.41 11.06
N PHE A 109 -3.84 -0.66 11.99
CA PHE A 109 -3.49 -2.00 12.40
C PHE A 109 -3.29 -2.11 13.91
N LYS A 110 -3.21 -3.35 14.39
CA LYS A 110 -2.99 -3.66 15.79
C LYS A 110 -2.11 -4.90 15.91
N LEU A 111 -1.09 -4.81 16.75
CA LEU A 111 -0.31 -5.97 17.17
C LEU A 111 -1.07 -6.75 18.25
N THR A 112 -0.89 -8.07 18.29
CA THR A 112 -1.62 -8.96 19.21
C THR A 112 -1.49 -8.55 20.68
N SER A 113 -0.30 -8.12 21.08
CA SER A 113 0.02 -7.69 22.45
C SER A 113 -0.34 -6.22 22.73
N ALA A 114 -0.56 -5.42 21.68
CA ALA A 114 -0.88 -4.01 21.82
C ALA A 114 -2.30 -3.80 22.34
N LYS A 115 -2.51 -2.73 23.13
CA LYS A 115 -3.85 -2.31 23.54
C LYS A 115 -4.47 -1.35 22.54
N GLU A 116 -3.65 -0.44 22.05
CA GLU A 116 -4.01 0.61 21.11
C GLU A 116 -3.78 0.17 19.66
N LYS A 117 -4.43 0.87 18.74
CA LYS A 117 -4.23 0.70 17.32
C LYS A 117 -3.16 1.68 16.84
N GLU A 118 -2.39 1.27 15.85
CA GLU A 118 -1.46 2.11 15.14
C GLU A 118 -2.07 2.53 13.80
N GLU A 119 -1.68 3.72 13.36
CA GLU A 119 -2.11 4.28 12.08
C GLU A 119 -0.88 4.62 11.23
N PHE A 120 -0.91 4.10 10.02
CA PHE A 120 -0.04 4.52 8.94
C PHE A 120 -0.88 5.38 8.01
N ASN A 121 -0.48 6.64 7.82
CA ASN A 121 -0.99 7.48 6.77
C ASN A 121 0.19 8.05 6.00
N ASP A 122 0.26 7.75 4.70
CA ASP A 122 1.29 8.28 3.84
C ASP A 122 0.72 8.60 2.46
N VAL A 123 1.27 9.63 1.83
CA VAL A 123 0.95 9.98 0.45
C VAL A 123 2.10 9.51 -0.40
N ILE A 124 1.82 8.50 -1.20
CA ILE A 124 2.83 7.84 -1.99
C ILE A 124 2.73 8.36 -3.42
N TYR A 125 3.80 9.01 -3.84
CA TYR A 125 3.89 9.59 -5.16
C TYR A 125 4.56 8.62 -6.11
N SER A 126 4.16 8.63 -7.36
CA SER A 126 4.78 7.79 -8.36
C SER A 126 6.20 8.26 -8.69
N SER A 127 7.21 7.66 -8.08
CA SER A 127 8.61 8.05 -8.30
C SER A 127 9.10 7.56 -9.67
N TRP A 128 9.30 8.50 -10.58
CA TRP A 128 9.94 8.26 -11.87
C TRP A 128 11.40 8.74 -11.82
N ASN A 129 12.33 7.91 -12.28
CA ASN A 129 13.82 8.01 -12.24
C ASN A 129 14.54 7.22 -11.13
#